data_AF-S9P4B3-F1
#
_entry.id   AF-S9P4B3-F1
#
_cell.length_a   1.000
_cell.length_b   1.000
_cell.length_c   1.000
_cell.angle_alpha   90.00
_cell.angle_beta   90.00
_cell.angle_gamma   90.00
#
_symmetry.space_group_name_H-M   'P 1'
#
loop_
_entity.id
_entity.type
_entity.pdbx_description
1 polymer ?
#
loop_
_entity_poly.entity_id
_entity_poly.type
_entity_poly.pdbx_seq_one_letter_code
_entity_poly.pdbx_strand_id
1 'polypeptide(L)'
;MNRIADTTRLFLLAILAISHVQCQDMSNIRTRINPNAATVARTELLIHAPPKAIWSVLTEIDRWTVWMPEFASARLEGPLAPGSVIFWEPPGQVVESRLVVVEPERRLIWNGTDGAVHVWELIPMANGTLLRNEESIDEWKLAGSVDGNAFLTDALNTWNSRIAQQVATWEGSVE
;
A
#
# COMPACT_ATOMS: atom_id res chain seq x y z
N MET A 1 53.58 -23.60 42.71
CA MET A 1 53.47 -24.89 41.99
C MET A 1 52.01 -25.04 41.57
N ASN A 2 51.76 -25.08 40.26
CA ASN A 2 50.44 -25.07 39.63
C ASN A 2 49.43 -26.07 40.22
N ARG A 3 48.15 -25.68 40.27
CA ARG A 3 47.04 -26.50 39.76
C ARG A 3 45.82 -25.64 39.41
N ILE A 4 45.24 -25.99 38.29
CA ILE A 4 44.11 -25.39 37.58
C ILE A 4 42.84 -26.19 37.94
N ALA A 5 41.65 -25.61 37.68
CA ALA A 5 40.26 -26.11 37.78
C ALA A 5 39.58 -25.69 39.10
N ASP A 6 38.34 -25.19 39.17
CA ASP A 6 37.17 -25.24 38.29
C ASP A 6 36.34 -23.94 38.48
N THR A 7 35.88 -23.27 37.42
CA THR A 7 34.54 -23.41 36.82
C THR A 7 33.39 -23.11 37.80
N THR A 8 32.78 -21.91 37.68
CA THR A 8 31.32 -21.69 37.56
C THR A 8 31.03 -20.18 37.40
N ARG A 9 30.54 -19.81 36.22
CA ARG A 9 29.93 -18.51 35.90
C ARG A 9 28.49 -18.50 36.43
N LEU A 10 28.08 -17.46 37.16
CA LEU A 10 26.68 -17.01 37.19
C LEU A 10 26.64 -15.48 37.11
N PHE A 11 26.51 -14.98 35.89
CA PHE A 11 25.92 -13.67 35.60
C PHE A 11 24.79 -13.96 34.61
N LEU A 12 23.54 -13.83 35.05
CA LEU A 12 22.40 -13.76 34.16
C LEU A 12 21.64 -12.49 34.48
N LEU A 13 21.92 -11.50 33.64
CA LEU A 13 21.26 -10.22 33.49
C LEU A 13 19.80 -10.45 33.11
N ALA A 14 18.90 -9.71 33.77
CA ALA A 14 17.55 -9.48 33.28
C ALA A 14 17.64 -8.70 31.96
N ILE A 15 17.28 -9.33 30.84
CA ILE A 15 17.13 -8.65 29.56
C ILE A 15 15.70 -8.09 29.52
N LEU A 16 15.58 -6.78 29.65
CA LEU A 16 14.37 -6.06 29.23
C LEU A 16 14.10 -6.41 27.77
N ALA A 17 12.91 -6.93 27.48
CA ALA A 17 12.42 -7.08 26.13
C ALA A 17 12.23 -5.67 25.54
N ILE A 18 13.23 -5.19 24.80
CA ILE A 18 13.15 -3.99 23.99
C ILE A 18 12.32 -4.35 22.75
N SER A 19 11.17 -3.68 22.64
CA SER A 19 10.27 -3.65 21.50
C SER A 19 11.05 -3.55 20.18
N HIS A 20 11.02 -4.58 19.35
CA HIS A 20 11.53 -4.49 17.98
C HIS A 20 10.44 -3.90 17.09
N VAL A 21 10.28 -2.57 17.12
CA VAL A 21 9.81 -1.89 15.92
C VAL A 21 10.94 -2.03 14.91
N GLN A 22 10.79 -2.93 13.95
CA GLN A 22 11.75 -3.09 12.87
C GLN A 22 11.73 -1.80 12.04
N CYS A 23 12.74 -0.95 12.24
CA CYS A 23 13.07 0.09 11.27
C CYS A 23 13.60 -0.63 10.03
N GLN A 24 12.70 -0.92 9.08
CA GLN A 24 13.08 -1.57 7.84
C GLN A 24 13.95 -0.63 7.00
N ASP A 25 14.98 -1.23 6.40
CA ASP A 25 16.01 -0.60 5.59
C ASP A 25 15.44 0.26 4.43
N MET A 26 15.75 1.57 4.46
CA MET A 26 15.38 2.54 3.41
C MET A 26 16.13 2.33 2.08
N SER A 27 17.04 1.37 1.97
CA SER A 27 17.85 1.11 0.77
C SER A 27 17.07 0.54 -0.44
N ASN A 28 15.80 0.15 -0.28
CA ASN A 28 14.99 -0.49 -1.32
C ASN A 28 13.68 0.27 -1.67
N ILE A 29 13.64 1.61 -1.52
CA ILE A 29 12.50 2.41 -1.96
C ILE A 29 12.34 2.31 -3.49
N ARG A 30 11.14 1.96 -3.98
CA ARG A 30 10.83 1.90 -5.41
C ARG A 30 9.72 2.87 -5.76
N THR A 31 9.99 3.77 -6.70
CA THR A 31 9.07 4.85 -7.10
C THR A 31 8.42 4.61 -8.47
N ARG A 32 8.52 3.38 -8.98
CA ARG A 32 7.89 2.91 -10.22
C ARG A 32 7.72 1.40 -10.16
N ILE A 33 6.73 0.88 -10.87
CA ILE A 33 6.53 -0.56 -11.02
C ILE A 33 7.73 -1.21 -11.72
N ASN A 34 7.96 -2.49 -11.41
CA ASN A 34 8.90 -3.34 -12.12
C ASN A 34 8.17 -4.08 -13.26
N PRO A 35 8.40 -3.74 -14.54
CA PRO A 35 7.70 -4.38 -15.65
C PRO A 35 8.09 -5.86 -15.86
N ASN A 36 9.17 -6.31 -15.20
CA ASN A 36 9.65 -7.69 -15.26
C ASN A 36 9.31 -8.48 -13.98
N ALA A 37 8.45 -7.94 -13.12
CA ALA A 37 7.99 -8.64 -11.93
C ALA A 37 7.14 -9.87 -12.30
N ALA A 38 7.00 -10.83 -11.38
CA ALA A 38 6.18 -12.02 -11.62
C ALA A 38 4.72 -11.66 -11.93
N THR A 39 4.24 -10.56 -11.37
CA THR A 39 2.89 -10.05 -11.62
C THR A 39 2.90 -8.53 -11.81
N VAL A 40 2.25 -8.05 -12.87
CA VAL A 40 2.17 -6.65 -13.24
C VAL A 40 0.78 -6.35 -13.82
N ALA A 41 0.17 -5.25 -13.39
CA ALA A 41 -1.04 -4.70 -14.00
C ALA A 41 -0.91 -3.19 -14.19
N ARG A 42 -1.58 -2.70 -15.23
CA ARG A 42 -1.73 -1.28 -15.53
C ARG A 42 -3.15 -1.04 -15.99
N THR A 43 -3.81 -0.05 -15.42
CA THR A 43 -5.18 0.33 -15.76
C THR A 43 -5.29 1.84 -15.83
N GLU A 44 -6.22 2.32 -16.66
CA GLU A 44 -6.55 3.73 -16.75
C GLU A 44 -8.07 3.89 -16.72
N LEU A 45 -8.57 4.90 -16.01
CA LEU A 45 -9.97 5.29 -16.03
C LEU A 45 -10.09 6.81 -16.05
N LEU A 46 -10.86 7.34 -17.00
CA LEU A 46 -11.25 8.75 -16.96
C LEU A 46 -12.39 8.90 -15.96
N ILE A 47 -12.16 9.69 -14.91
CA ILE A 47 -13.16 10.03 -13.90
C ILE A 47 -13.55 11.48 -14.11
N HIS A 48 -14.85 11.75 -14.27
CA HIS A 48 -15.38 13.10 -14.48
C HIS A 48 -15.42 13.91 -13.17
N ALA A 49 -14.25 14.12 -12.56
CA ALA A 49 -14.08 14.86 -11.32
C ALA A 49 -12.67 15.49 -11.27
N PRO A 50 -12.49 16.58 -10.49
CA PRO A 50 -11.18 17.18 -10.32
C PRO A 50 -10.22 16.24 -9.55
N PRO A 51 -8.90 16.33 -9.76
CA PRO A 51 -7.91 15.48 -9.09
C PRO A 51 -8.02 15.53 -7.56
N LYS A 52 -8.37 16.69 -7.01
CA LYS A 52 -8.62 16.89 -5.58
C LYS A 52 -9.67 15.92 -5.00
N ALA A 53 -10.77 15.68 -5.71
CA ALA A 53 -11.83 14.81 -5.21
C ALA A 53 -11.37 13.35 -5.15
N ILE A 54 -10.67 12.91 -6.20
CA ILE A 54 -10.09 11.56 -6.27
C ILE A 54 -8.99 11.40 -5.19
N TRP A 55 -8.15 12.42 -5.03
CA TRP A 55 -7.11 12.45 -4.01
C TRP A 55 -7.67 12.29 -2.60
N SER A 56 -8.77 12.97 -2.26
CA SER A 56 -9.44 12.79 -0.97
C SER A 56 -9.86 11.34 -0.74
N VAL A 57 -10.48 10.68 -1.74
CA VAL A 57 -10.88 9.26 -1.62
C VAL A 57 -9.67 8.35 -1.41
N LEU A 58 -8.59 8.56 -2.16
CA LEU A 58 -7.36 7.76 -2.05
C LEU A 58 -6.67 7.94 -0.69
N THR A 59 -6.71 9.14 -0.12
CA THR A 59 -5.90 9.51 1.05
C THR A 59 -6.65 9.53 2.38
N GLU A 60 -7.99 9.44 2.37
CA GLU A 60 -8.80 9.09 3.54
C GLU A 60 -8.68 7.59 3.85
N ILE A 61 -7.45 7.14 4.15
CA ILE A 61 -7.08 5.73 4.35
C ILE A 61 -7.94 5.05 5.41
N ASP A 62 -8.18 5.73 6.53
CA ASP A 62 -9.01 5.22 7.63
C ASP A 62 -10.48 4.99 7.23
N ARG A 63 -10.89 5.49 6.05
CA ARG A 63 -12.25 5.36 5.49
C ARG A 63 -12.31 4.46 4.27
N TRP A 64 -11.24 3.76 3.93
CA TRP A 64 -11.21 2.85 2.80
C TRP A 64 -12.32 1.78 2.85
N THR A 65 -12.72 1.32 4.04
CA THR A 65 -13.81 0.34 4.21
C THR A 65 -15.18 0.85 3.74
N VAL A 66 -15.34 2.17 3.53
CA VAL A 66 -16.57 2.75 2.97
C VAL A 66 -16.74 2.39 1.50
N TRP A 67 -15.65 2.42 0.73
CA TRP A 67 -15.66 2.13 -0.71
C TRP A 67 -15.00 0.79 -1.06
N MET A 68 -14.39 0.13 -0.08
CA MET A 68 -13.92 -1.26 -0.12
C MET A 68 -14.52 -2.05 1.05
N PRO A 69 -15.83 -2.36 1.01
CA PRO A 69 -16.54 -2.99 2.13
C PRO A 69 -16.06 -4.42 2.44
N GLU A 70 -15.30 -5.03 1.55
CA GLU A 70 -14.64 -6.31 1.78
C GLU A 70 -13.36 -6.20 2.63
N PHE A 71 -12.83 -4.98 2.82
CA PHE A 71 -11.71 -4.76 3.73
C PHE A 71 -12.23 -4.77 5.16
N ALA A 72 -11.61 -5.57 6.02
CA ALA A 72 -11.95 -5.63 7.43
C ALA A 72 -11.52 -4.34 8.15
N SER A 73 -10.37 -3.79 7.76
CA SER A 73 -9.85 -2.53 8.29
C SER A 73 -8.86 -1.87 7.32
N ALA A 74 -8.64 -0.58 7.51
CA ALA A 74 -7.58 0.20 6.89
C ALA A 74 -7.21 1.34 7.85
N ARG A 75 -5.91 1.58 8.04
CA ARG A 75 -5.42 2.63 8.92
C ARG A 75 -4.07 3.17 8.48
N LEU A 76 -3.88 4.48 8.61
CA LEU A 76 -2.59 5.14 8.44
C LEU A 76 -1.89 5.34 9.80
N GLU A 77 -0.65 4.89 9.92
CA GLU A 77 0.24 5.23 11.02
C GLU A 77 1.16 6.40 10.64
N GLY A 78 0.90 7.55 11.27
CA GLY A 78 1.66 8.78 11.07
C GLY A 78 0.99 9.76 10.11
N PRO A 79 1.69 10.84 9.70
CA PRO A 79 1.17 11.79 8.73
C PRO A 79 1.05 11.16 7.34
N LEU A 80 0.23 11.73 6.46
CA LEU A 80 0.24 11.35 5.04
C LEU A 80 1.52 11.89 4.37
N ALA A 81 2.63 11.16 4.50
CA ALA A 81 3.94 11.52 4.03
C ALA A 81 4.79 10.28 3.72
N PRO A 82 5.84 10.39 2.90
CA PRO A 82 6.80 9.30 2.70
C PRO A 82 7.38 8.81 4.04
N GLY A 83 7.48 7.50 4.19
CA GLY A 83 7.92 6.83 5.40
C GLY A 83 6.78 6.31 6.29
N SER A 84 5.58 6.90 6.20
CA SER A 84 4.42 6.44 6.97
C SER A 84 3.91 5.08 6.49
N VAL A 85 3.24 4.36 7.39
CA VAL A 85 2.82 2.97 7.17
C VAL A 85 1.32 2.87 7.10
N ILE A 86 0.81 2.11 6.15
CA ILE A 86 -0.59 1.76 5.97
C ILE A 86 -0.74 0.31 6.39
N PHE A 87 -1.67 0.04 7.29
CA PHE A 87 -2.12 -1.31 7.60
C PHE A 87 -3.53 -1.48 7.06
N TRP A 88 -3.76 -2.52 6.27
CA TRP A 88 -5.07 -2.78 5.67
C TRP A 88 -5.31 -4.28 5.52
N GLU A 89 -6.58 -4.67 5.58
CA GLU A 89 -6.97 -6.07 5.71
C GLU A 89 -7.99 -6.45 4.63
N PRO A 90 -7.55 -6.77 3.40
CA PRO A 90 -8.42 -7.37 2.40
C PRO A 90 -8.81 -8.81 2.81
N PRO A 91 -9.79 -9.43 2.15
CA PRO A 91 -10.26 -10.77 2.52
C PRO A 91 -9.13 -11.80 2.66
N GLY A 92 -8.93 -12.31 3.88
CA GLY A 92 -7.98 -13.38 4.17
C GLY A 92 -6.51 -12.95 4.29
N GLN A 93 -6.20 -11.65 4.31
CA GLN A 93 -4.83 -11.15 4.41
C GLN A 93 -4.72 -9.92 5.32
N VAL A 94 -3.59 -9.78 5.98
CA VAL A 94 -3.17 -8.55 6.66
C VAL A 94 -1.99 -7.99 5.88
N VAL A 95 -2.11 -6.75 5.41
CA VAL A 95 -1.12 -6.11 4.55
C VAL A 95 -0.52 -4.90 5.26
N GLU A 96 0.81 -4.84 5.26
CA GLU A 96 1.57 -3.65 5.60
C GLU A 96 2.10 -3.03 4.31
N SER A 97 1.90 -1.72 4.14
CA SER A 97 2.41 -0.96 3.00
C SER A 97 3.05 0.34 3.49
N ARG A 98 4.13 0.78 2.86
CA ARG A 98 4.85 2.01 3.23
C ARG A 98 4.69 3.05 2.15
N LEU A 99 4.22 4.24 2.51
CA LEU A 99 4.19 5.38 1.61
C LEU A 99 5.61 5.78 1.22
N VAL A 100 5.88 5.94 -0.07
CA VAL A 100 7.20 6.37 -0.57
C VAL A 100 7.14 7.61 -1.44
N VAL A 101 6.00 7.89 -2.06
CA VAL A 101 5.73 9.16 -2.74
C VAL A 101 4.33 9.63 -2.35
N VAL A 102 4.25 10.88 -1.92
CA VAL A 102 2.99 11.58 -1.63
C VAL A 102 3.09 12.97 -2.26
N GLU A 103 2.56 13.11 -3.47
CA GLU A 103 2.47 14.37 -4.20
C GLU A 103 0.99 14.73 -4.33
N PRO A 104 0.49 15.70 -3.52
CA PRO A 104 -0.92 16.05 -3.49
C PRO A 104 -1.53 16.24 -4.87
N GLU A 105 -2.69 15.63 -5.07
CA GLU A 105 -3.50 15.72 -6.30
C GLU A 105 -2.78 15.25 -7.58
N ARG A 106 -1.63 14.57 -7.45
CA ARG A 106 -0.82 14.11 -8.59
C ARG A 106 -0.38 12.66 -8.48
N ARG A 107 0.22 12.25 -7.36
CA ARG A 107 0.90 10.95 -7.30
C ARG A 107 0.96 10.37 -5.90
N LEU A 108 0.56 9.11 -5.75
CA LEU A 108 0.66 8.36 -4.51
C LEU A 108 1.31 7.01 -4.80
N ILE A 109 2.36 6.66 -4.07
CA ILE A 109 3.05 5.38 -4.23
C ILE A 109 3.29 4.76 -2.87
N TRP A 110 3.00 3.47 -2.76
CA TRP A 110 3.45 2.66 -1.65
C TRP A 110 4.19 1.40 -2.10
N ASN A 111 5.11 0.97 -1.25
CA ASN A 111 5.77 -0.32 -1.33
C ASN A 111 5.09 -1.31 -0.36
N GLY A 112 4.94 -2.56 -0.78
CA GLY A 112 4.41 -3.63 0.06
C GLY A 112 5.40 -4.78 0.23
N THR A 113 4.93 -5.89 0.80
CA THR A 113 5.70 -7.13 0.89
C THR A 113 5.96 -7.72 -0.50
N ASP A 114 6.88 -8.70 -0.58
CA ASP A 114 7.12 -9.46 -1.82
C ASP A 114 7.54 -8.60 -3.03
N GLY A 115 8.19 -7.47 -2.75
CA GLY A 115 8.65 -6.51 -3.76
C GLY A 115 7.53 -5.65 -4.38
N ALA A 116 6.33 -5.65 -3.78
CA ALA A 116 5.18 -4.92 -4.29
C ALA A 116 5.44 -3.41 -4.41
N VAL A 117 4.99 -2.83 -5.51
CA VAL A 117 4.96 -1.40 -5.78
C VAL A 117 3.62 -1.06 -6.39
N HIS A 118 2.86 -0.20 -5.73
CA HIS A 118 1.57 0.27 -6.21
C HIS A 118 1.63 1.77 -6.49
N VAL A 119 1.20 2.19 -7.66
CA VAL A 119 1.32 3.56 -8.17
C VAL A 119 -0.04 4.07 -8.61
N TRP A 120 -0.45 5.18 -7.99
CA TRP A 120 -1.54 6.01 -8.47
C TRP A 120 -0.97 7.29 -9.08
N GLU A 121 -1.40 7.63 -10.29
CA GLU A 121 -1.11 8.92 -10.93
C GLU A 121 -2.43 9.57 -11.39
N LEU A 122 -2.61 10.84 -11.01
CA LEU A 122 -3.76 11.66 -11.33
C LEU A 122 -3.35 12.70 -12.37
N ILE A 123 -3.89 12.59 -13.59
CA ILE A 123 -3.54 13.46 -14.69
C ILE A 123 -4.75 14.35 -15.02
N PRO A 124 -4.72 15.66 -14.73
CA PRO A 124 -5.83 16.56 -15.03
C PRO A 124 -6.13 16.62 -16.53
N MET A 125 -7.38 16.38 -16.92
CA MET A 125 -7.89 16.43 -18.28
C MET A 125 -8.96 17.52 -18.41
N ALA A 126 -9.37 17.86 -19.64
CA ALA A 126 -10.37 18.90 -19.87
C ALA A 126 -11.74 18.60 -19.22
N ASN A 127 -12.10 17.33 -19.08
CA ASN A 127 -13.39 16.86 -18.57
C ASN A 127 -13.29 16.03 -17.29
N GLY A 128 -12.19 16.16 -16.54
CA GLY A 128 -11.99 15.41 -15.30
C GLY A 128 -10.53 15.05 -15.08
N THR A 129 -10.29 13.83 -14.63
CA THR A 129 -8.94 13.32 -14.32
C THR A 129 -8.79 11.92 -14.89
N LEU A 130 -7.70 11.70 -15.63
CA LEU A 130 -7.28 10.35 -15.97
C LEU A 130 -6.56 9.76 -14.76
N LEU A 131 -7.18 8.74 -14.16
CA LEU A 131 -6.60 7.93 -13.09
C LEU A 131 -5.78 6.82 -13.73
N ARG A 132 -4.46 6.85 -13.57
CA ARG A 132 -3.61 5.68 -13.83
C ARG A 132 -3.37 4.94 -12.54
N ASN A 133 -3.60 3.64 -12.59
CA ASN A 133 -3.42 2.74 -11.47
C ASN A 133 -2.59 1.54 -11.93
N GLU A 134 -1.39 1.40 -11.37
CA GLU A 134 -0.43 0.37 -11.73
C GLU A 134 0.07 -0.36 -10.49
N GLU A 135 0.31 -1.66 -10.64
CA GLU A 135 0.93 -2.45 -9.58
C GLU A 135 1.88 -3.49 -10.16
N SER A 136 2.99 -3.74 -9.45
CA SER A 136 3.89 -4.88 -9.71
C SER A 136 4.24 -5.58 -8.42
N ILE A 137 4.30 -6.91 -8.43
CA ILE A 137 4.70 -7.75 -7.30
C ILE A 137 5.80 -8.72 -7.78
N ASP A 138 6.98 -8.66 -7.17
CA ASP A 138 8.12 -9.47 -7.61
C ASP A 138 7.91 -10.96 -7.33
N GLU A 139 7.33 -11.30 -6.17
CA GLU A 139 7.07 -12.68 -5.76
C GLU A 139 5.56 -12.95 -5.56
N TRP A 140 4.91 -13.56 -6.55
CA TRP A 140 3.51 -13.94 -6.45
C TRP A 140 3.35 -15.29 -5.74
N LYS A 141 2.81 -15.26 -4.51
CA LYS A 141 2.71 -16.44 -3.61
C LYS A 141 1.31 -17.00 -3.43
N LEU A 142 0.28 -16.40 -4.06
CA LEU A 142 -1.08 -16.93 -3.99
C LEU A 142 -1.14 -18.32 -4.65
N ALA A 143 -1.62 -19.30 -3.89
CA ALA A 143 -1.56 -20.70 -4.25
C ALA A 143 -2.45 -21.04 -5.45
N GLY A 144 -1.87 -21.63 -6.51
CA GLY A 144 -2.62 -22.31 -7.59
C GLY A 144 -2.34 -21.80 -9.00
N SER A 145 -3.32 -22.01 -9.89
CA SER A 145 -3.30 -21.66 -11.32
C SER A 145 -3.89 -20.27 -11.63
N VAL A 146 -3.98 -19.39 -10.64
CA VAL A 146 -4.53 -18.04 -10.83
C VAL A 146 -3.50 -17.22 -11.59
N ASP A 147 -3.90 -16.68 -12.73
CA ASP A 147 -3.11 -15.69 -13.46
C ASP A 147 -3.06 -14.40 -12.62
N GLY A 148 -1.89 -14.14 -12.01
CA GLY A 148 -1.69 -12.96 -11.18
C GLY A 148 -1.92 -11.65 -11.93
N ASN A 149 -1.58 -11.59 -13.23
CA ASN A 149 -1.75 -10.36 -14.02
C ASN A 149 -3.23 -10.07 -14.24
N ALA A 150 -4.01 -11.08 -14.58
CA ALA A 150 -5.45 -10.97 -14.72
C ALA A 150 -6.10 -10.60 -13.37
N PHE A 151 -5.69 -11.25 -12.29
CA PHE A 151 -6.17 -10.95 -10.94
C PHE A 151 -5.91 -9.49 -10.54
N LEU A 152 -4.68 -8.99 -10.69
CA LEU A 152 -4.38 -7.58 -10.38
C LEU A 152 -5.16 -6.65 -11.30
N THR A 153 -5.24 -6.95 -12.60
CA THR A 153 -6.00 -6.11 -13.54
C THR A 153 -7.46 -5.97 -13.11
N ASP A 154 -8.11 -7.05 -12.69
CA ASP A 154 -9.49 -7.02 -12.19
C ASP A 154 -9.63 -6.26 -10.87
N ALA A 155 -8.67 -6.44 -9.95
CA ALA A 155 -8.62 -5.71 -8.69
C ALA A 155 -8.48 -4.20 -8.91
N LEU A 156 -7.52 -3.77 -9.74
CA LEU A 156 -7.29 -2.35 -10.06
C LEU A 156 -8.51 -1.73 -10.76
N ASN A 157 -9.13 -2.43 -11.71
CA ASN A 157 -10.36 -1.96 -12.37
C ASN A 157 -11.53 -1.83 -11.39
N THR A 158 -11.66 -2.75 -10.44
CA THR A 158 -12.65 -2.68 -9.37
C THR A 158 -12.43 -1.44 -8.51
N TRP A 159 -11.18 -1.19 -8.08
CA TRP A 159 -10.85 -0.02 -7.27
C TRP A 159 -11.12 1.28 -8.02
N ASN A 160 -10.68 1.38 -9.28
CA ASN A 160 -10.93 2.55 -10.13
C ASN A 160 -12.43 2.86 -10.23
N SER A 161 -13.25 1.82 -10.47
CA SER A 161 -14.70 1.97 -10.60
C SER A 161 -15.36 2.43 -9.30
N ARG A 162 -14.90 1.92 -8.15
CA ARG A 162 -15.45 2.30 -6.84
C ARG A 162 -15.01 3.69 -6.41
N ILE A 163 -13.79 4.10 -6.72
CA ILE A 163 -13.34 5.48 -6.54
C ILE A 163 -14.22 6.43 -7.36
N ALA A 164 -14.49 6.10 -8.63
CA ALA A 164 -15.37 6.91 -9.48
C ALA A 164 -16.80 7.02 -8.88
N GLN A 165 -17.36 5.93 -8.36
CA GLN A 165 -18.65 5.93 -7.68
C GLN A 165 -18.62 6.79 -6.41
N GLN A 166 -17.59 6.65 -5.58
CA GLN A 166 -17.44 7.40 -4.34
C GLN A 166 -17.39 8.91 -4.60
N VAL A 167 -16.67 9.34 -5.64
CA VAL A 167 -16.59 10.75 -6.01
C VAL A 167 -17.94 11.28 -6.52
N ALA A 168 -18.69 10.49 -7.31
CA ALA A 168 -20.01 10.89 -7.79
C ALA A 168 -21.04 11.08 -6.64
N THR A 169 -20.96 10.28 -5.57
CA THR A 169 -21.84 10.46 -4.40
C THR A 169 -21.60 11.76 -3.63
N TRP A 170 -20.36 12.28 -3.69
CA TRP A 170 -19.99 13.54 -3.05
C TRP A 170 -20.61 14.74 -3.76
N GLU A 171 -20.61 14.75 -5.10
CA GLU A 171 -21.17 15.86 -5.88
C GLU A 171 -22.70 15.98 -5.74
N GLY A 172 -23.41 14.86 -5.59
CA GLY A 172 -24.86 14.86 -5.35
C GLY A 172 -25.31 15.25 -3.94
N SER A 173 -24.36 15.46 -3.00
CA SER A 173 -24.67 15.86 -1.61
C SER A 173 -24.51 17.35 -1.36
N VAL A 174 -24.09 18.13 -2.37
CA VAL A 174 -23.80 19.57 -2.27
C VAL A 174 -24.80 20.46 -3.04
N GLU A 175 -25.83 19.86 -3.65
CA GLU A 175 -27.03 20.54 -4.18
C GLU A 175 -28.18 20.49 -3.18
#